data_AF-A0A2E0X3X8-F1
#
_entry.id   AF-A0A2E0X3X8-F1
#
_cell.length_a   1.000
_cell.length_b   1.000
_cell.length_c   1.000
_cell.angle_alpha   90.00
_cell.angle_beta   90.00
_cell.angle_gamma   90.00
#
_symmetry.space_group_name_H-M   'P 1'
#
loop_
_entity.id
_entity.type
_entity.pdbx_description
1 polymer ?
#
loop_
_entity_poly.entity_id
_entity_poly.type
_entity_poly.pdbx_seq_one_letter_code
_entity_poly.pdbx_strand_id
1 'polypeptide(L)' 'MAELWGVSPDTVLKWILSGELQAFNVAKPGAKRPRYRVTLTAAENFQAGRAAVKRRKTPRRRCKPPNTDEIDFYPD' A
#
# COMPACT_ATOMS: atom_id res chain seq x y z
N MET A 1 -16.04 4.04 7.39
CA MET A 1 -15.44 3.74 6.06
C MET A 1 -15.08 2.28 5.90
N ALA A 2 -14.31 1.69 6.82
CA ALA A 2 -14.05 0.25 6.84
C ALA A 2 -15.35 -0.57 6.75
N GLU A 3 -16.35 -0.24 7.57
CA GLU A 3 -17.67 -0.89 7.56
C GLU A 3 -18.47 -0.61 6.27
N LEU A 4 -18.44 0.61 5.75
CA LEU A 4 -19.16 1.02 4.53
C LEU A 4 -18.65 0.31 3.27
N TRP A 5 -17.37 -0.04 3.25
CA TRP A 5 -16.73 -0.72 2.13
C TRP A 5 -16.53 -2.22 2.37
N GLY A 6 -16.97 -2.73 3.53
CA GLY A 6 -16.78 -4.14 3.90
C GLY A 6 -15.31 -4.57 4.00
N VAL A 7 -14.39 -3.64 4.28
CA VAL A 7 -12.95 -3.91 4.36
C VAL A 7 -12.41 -3.69 5.76
N SER A 8 -11.34 -4.40 6.10
CA SER A 8 -10.68 -4.22 7.38
C SER A 8 -10.04 -2.82 7.49
N PRO A 9 -10.04 -2.20 8.68
CA PRO A 9 -9.41 -0.90 8.89
C PRO A 9 -7.90 -0.90 8.58
N ASP A 10 -7.23 -2.04 8.78
CA ASP A 10 -5.84 -2.25 8.35
C ASP A 10 -5.65 -2.10 6.83
N THR A 11 -6.61 -2.60 6.04
CA THR A 11 -6.60 -2.46 4.58
C THR A 11 -6.74 -1.00 4.17
N VAL A 12 -7.61 -0.24 4.85
CA VAL A 12 -7.76 1.19 4.61
C VAL A 12 -6.47 1.94 4.96
N LEU A 13 -5.83 1.60 6.10
CA LEU A 13 -4.55 2.17 6.49
C LEU A 13 -3.46 1.88 5.45
N LYS A 14 -3.39 0.66 4.91
CA LYS A 14 -2.44 0.32 3.83
C LYS A 14 -2.64 1.19 2.59
N TRP A 15 -3.89 1.46 2.18
CA TRP A 15 -4.13 2.34 1.03
C TRP A 15 -3.71 3.78 1.30
N ILE A 16 -3.92 4.27 2.51
CA ILE A 16 -3.48 5.61 2.92
C ILE A 16 -1.95 5.70 2.93
N LEU A 17 -1.27 4.72 3.54
CA LEU A 17 0.18 4.68 3.62
C LEU A 17 0.84 4.48 2.25
N SER A 18 0.19 3.74 1.35
CA SER A 18 0.66 3.54 -0.03
C SER A 18 0.37 4.73 -0.95
N GLY A 19 -0.39 5.74 -0.50
CA GLY A 19 -0.82 6.87 -1.33
C GLY A 19 -1.93 6.53 -2.35
N GLU A 20 -2.54 5.35 -2.26
CA GLU A 20 -3.68 4.95 -3.09
C GLU A 20 -4.98 5.66 -2.64
N LEU A 21 -5.11 5.92 -1.34
CA LEU A 21 -6.26 6.62 -0.77
C LEU A 21 -5.80 7.94 -0.12
N GLN A 22 -6.28 9.05 -0.66
CA GLN A 22 -5.93 10.36 -0.14
C GLN A 22 -6.64 10.61 1.20
N ALA A 23 -5.85 10.80 2.25
CA ALA A 23 -6.33 11.03 3.60
C ALA A 23 -5.44 12.06 4.31
N PHE A 24 -5.98 12.74 5.31
CA PHE A 24 -5.25 13.67 6.15
C PHE A 24 -5.13 13.13 7.56
N ASN A 25 -3.93 13.23 8.13
CA ASN A 25 -3.68 12.85 9.51
C ASN A 25 -4.15 13.99 10.43
N VAL A 26 -5.14 13.70 11.27
CA VAL A 26 -5.65 14.62 12.30
C VAL A 26 -5.03 14.37 13.67
N ALA A 27 -4.12 13.40 13.79
CA ALA A 27 -3.38 13.22 15.03
C ALA A 27 -2.41 14.37 15.24
N LYS A 28 -2.14 14.68 16.52
CA LYS A 28 -1.11 15.64 16.89
C LYS A 28 0.24 15.21 16.31
N PRO A 29 1.09 16.15 15.89
CA PRO A 29 2.47 15.84 15.53
C PRO A 29 3.16 15.13 16.71
N GLY A 30 3.81 13.99 16.45
CA GLY A 30 4.43 13.14 17.48
C GLY A 30 3.50 12.15 18.21
N ALA A 31 2.22 12.04 17.82
CA ALA A 31 1.32 11.06 18.41
C ALA A 31 1.73 9.62 18.07
N LYS A 32 1.77 8.75 19.10
CA LYS A 32 2.02 7.30 18.95
C LYS A 32 0.96 6.57 18.11
N ARG A 33 -0.20 7.17 17.89
CA ARG A 33 -1.31 6.60 17.11
C ARG A 33 -1.83 7.62 16.10
N PRO A 34 -1.45 7.52 14.81
CA PRO A 34 -2.00 8.39 13.79
C PRO A 34 -3.50 8.16 13.63
N ARG A 35 -4.24 9.23 13.32
CA ARG A 35 -5.69 9.20 13.11
C ARG A 35 -5.92 9.80 11.75
N TYR A 36 -6.30 8.98 10.78
CA TYR A 36 -6.54 9.45 9.43
C TYR A 36 -8.03 9.74 9.22
N ARG A 37 -8.31 10.84 8.54
CA ARG A 37 -9.62 11.20 8.03
C ARG A 37 -9.55 11.25 6.51
N VAL A 38 -10.57 10.72 5.86
CA VAL A 38 -10.69 10.69 4.40
C VAL A 38 -11.88 11.57 4.06
N THR A 39 -11.70 12.49 3.11
CA THR A 39 -12.81 13.33 2.63
C THR A 39 -13.74 12.51 1.73
N LEU A 40 -15.00 12.93 1.62
CA LEU A 40 -15.96 12.24 0.76
C LEU A 40 -15.49 12.21 -0.70
N THR A 41 -15.01 13.35 -1.22
CA THR A 41 -14.45 13.46 -2.57
C THR A 41 -13.27 12.52 -2.82
N ALA A 42 -12.39 12.32 -1.83
CA ALA A 42 -11.29 11.37 -1.95
C ALA A 42 -11.78 9.91 -1.98
N ALA A 43 -12.81 9.60 -1.20
CA ALA A 43 -13.47 8.30 -1.22
C ALA A 43 -14.17 8.03 -2.57
N GLU A 44 -14.85 9.03 -3.13
CA GLU A 44 -15.49 8.94 -4.44
C GLU A 44 -14.46 8.75 -5.56
N ASN A 45 -13.37 9.53 -5.56
CA ASN A 45 -12.27 9.37 -6.51
C ASN A 45 -11.62 7.99 -6.41
N PHE A 46 -11.45 7.48 -5.19
CA PHE A 46 -10.93 6.14 -4.96
C PHE A 46 -11.89 5.06 -5.51
N GLN A 47 -13.19 5.21 -5.25
CA GLN A 47 -14.22 4.31 -5.76
C GLN A 47 -14.30 4.35 -7.30
N ALA A 48 -14.24 5.53 -7.91
CA ALA A 48 -14.21 5.71 -9.36
C ALA A 48 -12.95 5.11 -9.98
N GLY A 49 -11.78 5.27 -9.35
CA GLY A 49 -10.51 4.71 -9.82
C GLY A 49 -10.39 3.18 -9.65
N ARG A 50 -11.11 2.60 -8.69
CA ARG A 50 -11.20 1.14 -8.48
C ARG A 50 -12.40 0.48 -9.12
N ALA A 51 -13.37 1.24 -9.63
CA ALA A 51 -14.46 0.71 -10.44
C ALA A 51 -13.86 -0.07 -11.61
N ALA A 52 -13.95 -1.40 -11.51
CA ALA A 52 -13.39 -2.46 -12.35
C ALA A 52 -12.62 -2.08 -13.63
N VAL A 53 -11.51 -1.34 -13.52
CA VAL A 53 -10.48 -1.31 -14.56
C VAL A 53 -9.26 -2.01 -13.98
N LYS A 54 -9.02 -3.25 -14.44
CA LYS A 54 -7.83 -4.05 -14.10
C LYS A 54 -6.57 -3.21 -14.35
N ARG A 55 -6.03 -2.57 -13.31
CA ARG A 55 -4.69 -1.99 -13.37
C ARG A 55 -3.69 -3.14 -13.45
N ARG A 56 -3.01 -3.24 -14.61
CA ARG A 56 -1.91 -4.19 -14.84
C ARG A 56 -0.88 -4.03 -13.73
N LYS A 57 -0.57 -5.13 -13.04
CA LYS A 57 0.51 -5.19 -12.05
C LYS A 57 1.80 -4.71 -12.71
N THR A 58 2.39 -3.64 -12.20
CA THR A 58 3.74 -3.22 -12.61
C THR A 58 4.72 -4.33 -12.21
N PRO A 59 5.55 -4.83 -13.14
CA PRO A 59 6.50 -5.89 -12.82
C PRO A 59 7.51 -5.37 -11.80
N ARG A 60 7.60 -6.05 -10.64
CA ARG A 60 8.65 -5.82 -9.65
C ARG A 60 10.00 -6.10 -10.32
N ARG A 61 10.85 -5.07 -10.46
CA ARG A 61 12.25 -5.27 -10.88
C ARG A 61 12.92 -6.16 -9.82
N ARG A 62 13.34 -7.36 -10.21
CA ARG A 62 14.25 -8.17 -9.40
C ARG A 62 15.59 -7.44 -9.36
N CYS A 63 16.02 -7.00 -8.18
CA CYS A 63 17.43 -6.69 -7.97
C CYS A 63 18.22 -7.97 -8.24
N LYS A 64 19.13 -7.93 -9.22
CA LYS A 64 20.12 -8.99 -9.37
C LYS A 64 20.99 -8.98 -8.12
N PRO A 65 21.31 -10.14 -7.53
CA PRO A 65 22.25 -10.20 -6.41
C PRO A 65 23.62 -9.67 -6.85
N PRO A 66 24.43 -9.12 -5.92
CA PRO A 66 25.80 -8.74 -6.20
C PRO A 66 26.59 -9.97 -6.65
N ASN A 67 27.54 -9.73 -7.56
CA ASN A 67 28.45 -10.71 -8.11
C ASN A 67 29.23 -11.40 -6.98
N THR A 68 29.01 -12.69 -6.76
CA THR A 68 29.86 -13.53 -5.90
C THR A 68 30.42 -14.65 -6.76
N ASP A 69 31.68 -14.46 -7.09
CA ASP A 69 32.63 -15.42 -7.64
C ASP A 69 32.98 -16.42 -6.53
N GLU A 70 32.09 -17.37 -6.24
CA GLU A 70 32.37 -18.42 -5.25
C GLU A 70 31.80 -19.75 -5.77
N ILE A 71 32.70 -20.50 -6.40
CA ILE A 71 32.56 -21.91 -6.71
C ILE A 71 32.84 -22.66 -5.40
N ASP A 72 31.87 -23.40 -4.87
CA ASP A 72 32.16 -24.46 -3.91
C ASP A 72 31.55 -25.78 -4.37
N PHE A 73 32.44 -26.74 -4.49
CA PHE A 73 32.33 -28.08 -5.00
C PHE A 73 32.08 -29.00 -3.79
N TYR A 74 30.99 -29.79 -3.78
CA TYR A 74 30.83 -30.90 -2.83
C TYR A 74 30.69 -32.23 -3.60
N PRO A 75 31.68 -33.14 -3.50
CA PRO A 75 31.64 -34.47 -4.11
C PRO A 75 30.86 -35.48 -3.23
N ASP A 76 30.20 -36.45 -3.87
CA ASP A 76 29.78 -37.74 -3.30
C ASP A 76 30.77 -38.83 -3.75
#